data_AF-A0A838DH05-F1
#
_entry.id   AF-A0A838DH05-F1
#
_cell.length_a   1.000
_cell.length_b   1.000
_cell.length_c   1.000
_cell.angle_alpha   90.00
_cell.angle_beta   90.00
_cell.angle_gamma   90.00
#
_symmetry.space_group_name_H-M   'P 1'
#
loop_
_entity.id
_entity.type
_entity.pdbx_description
1 polymer ?
#
loop_
_entity_poly.entity_id
_entity_poly.type
_entity_poly.pdbx_seq_one_letter_code
_entity_poly.pdbx_strand_id
1 'polypeptide(L)'
;MHNLLTVKETAKYLRIPLPTVYYLVQRGQLPAIQIGGRWRIKKSSLDKDILKEDKSGQPTVLVVDDDESLQSLFKIFLKKIGFSRVVVGTVKEALAALEKQKFDLLFLDLKLPDGPADDVYEAAKEADPELPIVIITGYPDSEMLDRILARGPVTVLKKPLQVEQLQQTVRILGHKDAAKLAA
;
A
#
# COMPACT_ATOMS: atom_id res chain seq x y z
N MET A 1 15.64 28.81 -0.43
CA MET A 1 14.34 29.32 -0.92
C MET A 1 13.31 28.20 -0.85
N HIS A 2 12.16 28.44 -0.23
CA HIS A 2 11.12 27.42 -0.04
C HIS A 2 10.40 27.15 -1.35
N ASN A 3 10.77 26.10 -2.08
CA ASN A 3 10.09 25.73 -3.32
C ASN A 3 8.74 25.07 -2.97
N LEU A 4 7.67 25.86 -3.02
CA LEU A 4 6.29 25.43 -2.75
C LEU A 4 5.63 25.03 -4.07
N LEU A 5 5.22 23.77 -4.18
CA LEU A 5 4.52 23.23 -5.34
C LEU A 5 3.01 23.42 -5.19
N THR A 6 2.33 23.70 -6.29
CA THR A 6 0.87 23.52 -6.40
C THR A 6 0.51 22.03 -6.33
N VAL A 7 -0.77 21.74 -6.15
CA VAL A 7 -1.30 20.36 -6.20
C VAL A 7 -0.98 19.71 -7.57
N LYS A 8 -1.11 20.47 -8.68
CA LYS A 8 -0.80 19.99 -10.03
C LYS A 8 0.69 19.68 -10.22
N GLU A 9 1.56 20.56 -9.74
CA GLU A 9 3.01 20.32 -9.80
C GLU A 9 3.43 19.15 -8.90
N THR A 10 2.79 19.01 -7.74
CA THR A 10 3.00 17.88 -6.83
C THR A 10 2.60 16.55 -7.48
N ALA A 11 1.47 16.51 -8.19
CA ALA A 11 1.04 15.32 -8.94
C ALA A 11 2.11 14.87 -9.95
N LYS A 12 2.61 15.83 -10.74
CA LYS A 12 3.70 15.59 -11.71
C LYS A 12 4.99 15.16 -11.02
N TYR A 13 5.34 15.83 -9.91
CA TYR A 13 6.57 15.58 -9.17
C TYR A 13 6.59 14.17 -8.55
N LEU A 14 5.47 13.77 -7.94
CA LEU A 14 5.31 12.45 -7.30
C LEU A 14 4.93 11.33 -8.29
N ARG A 15 4.60 11.69 -9.54
CA ARG A 15 4.07 10.77 -10.56
C ARG A 15 2.82 10.02 -10.06
N ILE A 16 1.89 10.75 -9.46
CA ILE A 16 0.60 10.21 -8.99
C ILE A 16 -0.57 10.99 -9.61
N PRO A 17 -1.77 10.41 -9.70
CA PRO A 17 -2.95 11.10 -10.20
C PRO A 17 -3.26 12.37 -9.38
N LEU A 18 -3.70 13.43 -10.08
CA LEU A 18 -4.09 14.70 -9.45
C LEU A 18 -5.16 14.52 -8.35
N PRO A 19 -6.22 13.70 -8.53
CA PRO A 19 -7.19 13.43 -7.48
C PRO A 19 -6.55 12.87 -6.20
N THR A 20 -5.54 12.01 -6.34
CA THR A 20 -4.79 11.43 -5.20
C THR A 20 -4.08 12.52 -4.40
N VAL A 21 -3.48 13.53 -5.06
CA VAL A 21 -2.85 14.63 -4.33
C VAL A 21 -3.87 15.41 -3.50
N TYR A 22 -5.05 15.70 -4.05
CA TYR A 22 -6.12 16.36 -3.30
C TYR A 22 -6.58 15.52 -2.10
N TYR A 23 -6.79 14.22 -2.31
CA TYR A 23 -7.14 13.27 -1.24
C TYR A 23 -6.11 13.32 -0.11
N LEU A 24 -4.82 13.17 -0.44
CA LEU A 24 -3.74 13.16 0.54
C LEU A 24 -3.63 14.48 1.32
N VAL A 25 -3.87 15.61 0.66
CA VAL A 25 -3.88 16.93 1.30
C VAL A 25 -5.07 17.08 2.24
N GLN A 26 -6.27 16.68 1.82
CA GLN A 26 -7.50 16.75 2.64
C GLN A 26 -7.43 15.85 3.88
N ARG A 27 -6.70 14.74 3.80
CA ARG A 27 -6.47 13.81 4.91
C ARG A 27 -5.24 14.15 5.77
N GLY A 28 -4.57 15.29 5.51
CA GLY A 28 -3.38 15.69 6.26
C GLY A 28 -2.15 14.79 6.06
N GLN A 29 -2.18 13.91 5.06
CA GLN A 29 -1.09 12.99 4.78
C GLN A 29 0.06 13.64 4.02
N LEU A 30 -0.25 14.65 3.22
CA LEU A 30 0.73 15.54 2.60
C LEU A 30 0.79 16.86 3.37
N PRO A 31 1.98 17.31 3.79
CA PRO A 31 2.14 18.56 4.52
C PRO A 31 1.92 19.75 3.58
N ALA A 32 0.68 20.24 3.55
CA ALA A 32 0.22 21.33 2.71
C ALA A 32 -0.21 22.53 3.54
N ILE A 33 0.00 23.72 2.99
CA ILE A 33 -0.46 25.00 3.54
C ILE A 33 -1.36 25.69 2.52
N GLN A 34 -2.32 26.49 2.99
CA GLN A 34 -3.13 27.32 2.09
C GLN A 34 -2.47 28.68 1.90
N ILE A 35 -2.29 29.09 0.65
CA ILE A 35 -1.82 30.43 0.27
C ILE A 35 -2.78 30.97 -0.79
N GLY A 36 -3.49 32.05 -0.46
CA GLY A 36 -4.50 32.64 -1.34
C GLY A 36 -5.61 31.65 -1.72
N GLY A 37 -6.10 30.87 -0.75
CA GLY A 37 -7.16 29.86 -0.96
C GLY A 37 -6.74 28.64 -1.76
N ARG A 38 -5.45 28.48 -2.09
CA ARG A 38 -4.93 27.34 -2.85
C ARG A 38 -3.89 26.58 -2.04
N TRP A 39 -3.96 25.25 -2.09
CA TRP A 39 -2.97 24.38 -1.46
C TRP A 39 -1.57 24.53 -2.08
N ARG A 40 -0.57 24.52 -1.21
CA ARG A 40 0.87 24.56 -1.53
C ARG A 40 1.61 23.54 -0.69
N ILE A 41 2.48 22.76 -1.32
CA ILE A 41 3.21 21.65 -0.71
C ILE A 41 4.71 21.96 -0.78
N LYS A 42 5.40 21.88 0.36
CA LYS A 42 6.84 22.15 0.41
C LYS A 42 7.61 21.00 -0.25
N LYS A 43 8.29 21.28 -1.36
CA LYS A 43 9.05 20.27 -2.12
C LYS A 43 10.04 19.51 -1.23
N SER A 44 10.77 20.22 -0.37
CA SER A 44 11.74 19.60 0.54
C SER A 44 11.13 18.61 1.53
N SER A 45 9.84 18.72 1.83
CA SER A 45 9.13 17.75 2.70
C SER A 45 8.77 16.49 1.92
N LEU A 46 8.46 16.63 0.63
CA LEU A 46 8.30 15.48 -0.27
C LEU A 46 9.64 14.76 -0.44
N ASP A 47 10.71 15.51 -0.66
CA ASP A 47 12.06 14.96 -0.86
C ASP A 47 12.51 14.12 0.35
N LYS A 48 12.27 14.60 1.58
CA LYS A 48 12.72 13.91 2.81
C LYS A 48 11.99 12.60 3.12
N ASP A 49 10.69 12.53 2.83
CA ASP A 49 9.87 11.35 3.16
C ASP A 49 9.75 10.39 1.97
N ILE A 50 9.83 10.89 0.73
CA ILE A 50 9.59 10.13 -0.50
C ILE A 50 10.89 9.75 -1.22
N LEU A 51 12.04 10.38 -0.93
CA LEU A 51 13.34 10.00 -1.50
C LEU A 51 14.25 9.22 -0.54
N LYS A 52 13.84 8.93 0.70
CA LYS A 52 14.59 7.97 1.53
C LYS A 52 14.69 6.65 0.77
N GLU A 53 15.89 6.22 0.41
CA GLU A 53 16.07 4.87 -0.11
C GLU A 53 15.56 3.88 0.93
N ASP A 54 14.91 2.83 0.43
CA ASP A 54 14.48 1.72 1.26
C ASP A 54 15.75 1.16 1.94
N LYS A 55 15.79 1.21 3.28
CA LYS A 55 16.98 0.77 4.02
C LYS A 55 17.04 -0.76 4.01
N SER A 56 18.23 -1.32 3.87
CA SER A 56 18.44 -2.76 4.05
C SER A 56 17.90 -3.21 5.42
N GLY A 57 17.03 -4.22 5.44
CA GLY A 57 16.39 -4.74 6.65
C GLY A 57 15.04 -4.12 7.01
N GLN A 58 14.44 -3.29 6.14
CA GLN A 58 13.04 -2.89 6.31
C GLN A 58 12.09 -4.02 5.90
N PRO A 59 10.99 -4.24 6.66
CA PRO A 59 9.97 -5.19 6.24
C PRO A 59 9.38 -4.77 4.90
N THR A 60 9.13 -5.73 4.02
CA THR A 60 8.67 -5.52 2.66
C THR A 60 7.23 -5.95 2.48
N VAL A 61 6.39 -5.04 1.98
CA VAL A 61 4.97 -5.30 1.73
C VAL A 61 4.72 -5.50 0.24
N LEU A 62 4.01 -6.57 -0.11
CA LEU A 62 3.43 -6.74 -1.45
C LEU A 62 2.02 -6.14 -1.46
N VAL A 63 1.72 -5.32 -2.46
CA VAL A 63 0.39 -4.77 -2.71
C VAL A 63 -0.03 -5.14 -4.12
N VAL A 64 -1.19 -5.78 -4.25
CA VAL A 64 -1.77 -6.24 -5.50
C VAL A 64 -3.15 -5.60 -5.67
N ASP A 65 -3.23 -4.59 -6.52
CA ASP A 65 -4.46 -3.82 -6.76
C ASP A 65 -4.37 -3.13 -8.12
N ASP A 66 -5.39 -3.22 -8.97
CA ASP A 66 -5.38 -2.63 -10.32
C ASP A 66 -5.70 -1.12 -10.33
N ASP A 67 -6.17 -0.55 -9.22
CA ASP A 67 -6.42 0.88 -9.08
C ASP A 67 -5.10 1.66 -8.90
N GLU A 68 -4.66 2.33 -9.97
CA GLU A 68 -3.46 3.19 -9.97
C GLU A 68 -3.44 4.24 -8.85
N SER A 69 -4.61 4.77 -8.47
CA SER A 69 -4.73 5.77 -7.40
C SER A 69 -4.43 5.14 -6.05
N LEU A 70 -4.91 3.92 -5.82
CA LEU A 70 -4.67 3.16 -4.60
C LEU A 70 -3.23 2.65 -4.56
N GLN A 71 -2.68 2.14 -5.66
CA GLN A 71 -1.26 1.81 -5.77
C GLN A 71 -0.37 3.01 -5.41
N SER A 72 -0.71 4.20 -5.93
CA SER A 72 0.00 5.45 -5.63
C SER A 72 -0.08 5.80 -4.15
N LEU A 73 -1.26 5.62 -3.53
CA LEU A 73 -1.46 5.82 -2.10
C LEU A 73 -0.57 4.88 -1.29
N PHE A 74 -0.59 3.57 -1.57
CA PHE A 74 0.27 2.59 -0.91
C PHE A 74 1.75 2.91 -1.07
N LYS A 75 2.16 3.35 -2.27
CA LYS A 75 3.55 3.72 -2.54
C LYS A 75 4.05 4.85 -1.63
N ILE A 76 3.21 5.86 -1.39
CA ILE A 76 3.60 6.98 -0.52
C ILE A 76 3.48 6.56 0.94
N PHE A 77 2.39 5.88 1.27
CA PHE A 77 2.03 5.51 2.62
C PHE A 77 3.05 4.57 3.28
N LEU A 78 3.31 3.42 2.66
CA LEU A 78 4.20 2.38 3.22
C LEU A 78 5.63 2.90 3.40
N LYS A 79 6.09 3.72 2.44
CA LYS A 79 7.39 4.39 2.53
C LYS A 79 7.49 5.29 3.75
N LYS A 80 6.47 6.13 3.98
CA LYS A 80 6.43 7.08 5.10
C LYS A 80 6.49 6.37 6.45
N ILE A 81 5.92 5.17 6.55
CA ILE A 81 5.95 4.36 7.78
C ILE A 81 7.14 3.40 7.87
N GLY A 82 8.10 3.47 6.93
CA GLY A 82 9.37 2.76 7.02
C GLY A 82 9.38 1.34 6.46
N PHE A 83 8.44 1.02 5.57
CA PHE A 83 8.36 -0.26 4.87
C PHE A 83 8.87 -0.14 3.44
N SER A 84 9.62 -1.16 3.03
CA SER A 84 9.84 -1.45 1.62
C SER A 84 8.54 -1.95 0.99
N ARG A 85 8.40 -1.81 -0.32
CA ARG A 85 7.15 -2.21 -0.99
C ARG A 85 7.36 -2.63 -2.44
N VAL A 86 6.61 -3.64 -2.83
CA VAL A 86 6.38 -4.01 -4.23
C VAL A 86 4.89 -3.80 -4.48
N VAL A 87 4.55 -3.05 -5.52
CA VAL A 87 3.17 -2.70 -5.84
C VAL A 87 2.92 -3.04 -7.30
N VAL A 88 1.98 -3.94 -7.54
CA VAL A 88 1.67 -4.54 -8.84
C VAL A 88 0.16 -4.52 -9.08
N GLY A 89 -0.26 -4.63 -10.34
CA GLY A 89 -1.67 -4.48 -10.73
C GLY A 89 -2.35 -5.75 -11.23
N THR A 90 -1.62 -6.86 -11.28
CA THR A 90 -2.06 -8.08 -11.96
C THR A 90 -1.68 -9.33 -11.17
N VAL A 91 -2.44 -10.42 -11.35
CA VAL A 91 -2.13 -11.75 -10.82
C VAL A 91 -0.74 -12.18 -11.30
N LYS A 92 -0.47 -12.04 -12.60
CA LYS A 92 0.82 -12.45 -13.19
C LYS A 92 2.01 -11.74 -12.55
N GLU A 93 1.93 -10.43 -12.34
CA GLU A 93 3.00 -9.68 -11.68
C GLU A 93 3.14 -10.05 -10.20
N ALA A 94 2.03 -10.33 -9.51
CA ALA A 94 2.05 -10.76 -8.12
C ALA A 94 2.75 -12.11 -7.94
N LEU A 95 2.40 -13.10 -8.77
CA LEU A 95 3.07 -14.41 -8.76
C LEU A 95 4.57 -14.29 -9.05
N ALA A 96 4.93 -13.51 -10.09
CA ALA A 96 6.33 -13.27 -10.41
C ALA A 96 7.09 -12.51 -9.30
N ALA A 97 6.40 -11.70 -8.48
CA ALA A 97 7.01 -11.03 -7.33
C ALA A 97 7.23 -12.01 -6.16
N LEU A 98 6.25 -12.86 -5.87
CA LEU A 98 6.33 -13.91 -4.83
C LEU A 98 7.44 -14.92 -5.11
N GLU A 99 7.71 -15.24 -6.38
CA GLU A 99 8.83 -16.11 -6.76
C GLU A 99 10.21 -15.46 -6.54
N LYS A 100 10.30 -14.14 -6.70
CA LYS A 100 11.58 -13.41 -6.68
C LYS A 100 12.09 -13.11 -5.28
N GLN A 101 11.19 -12.87 -4.33
CA GLN A 101 11.56 -12.47 -2.98
C GLN A 101 10.47 -12.80 -1.96
N LYS A 102 10.85 -12.81 -0.68
CA LYS A 102 9.91 -12.92 0.43
C LYS A 102 9.28 -11.57 0.78
N PHE A 103 8.12 -11.64 1.41
CA PHE A 103 7.37 -10.49 1.90
C PHE A 103 6.97 -10.71 3.35
N ASP A 104 6.72 -9.62 4.07
CA ASP A 104 6.32 -9.63 5.48
C ASP A 104 4.81 -9.41 5.64
N LEU A 105 4.16 -8.89 4.59
CA LEU A 105 2.73 -8.60 4.53
C LEU A 105 2.27 -8.54 3.06
N LEU A 106 1.10 -9.09 2.77
CA LEU A 106 0.42 -8.96 1.49
C LEU A 106 -0.91 -8.22 1.65
N PHE A 107 -1.11 -7.18 0.85
CA PHE A 107 -2.41 -6.58 0.58
C PHE A 107 -2.91 -7.05 -0.79
N LEU A 108 -4.08 -7.67 -0.85
CA LEU A 108 -4.60 -8.32 -2.05
C LEU A 108 -6.03 -7.85 -2.37
N ASP A 109 -6.22 -7.24 -3.54
CA ASP A 109 -7.55 -7.07 -4.13
C ASP A 109 -8.07 -8.40 -4.68
N LEU A 110 -9.38 -8.64 -4.49
CA LEU A 110 -10.07 -9.79 -5.06
C LEU A 110 -10.41 -9.59 -6.54
N LYS A 111 -10.54 -8.35 -7.00
CA LYS A 111 -10.84 -8.06 -8.40
C LYS A 111 -9.57 -7.64 -9.11
N LEU A 112 -9.02 -8.56 -9.91
CA LEU A 112 -7.85 -8.31 -10.75
C LEU A 112 -8.19 -8.53 -12.23
N PRO A 113 -7.48 -7.86 -13.16
CA PRO A 113 -7.88 -7.82 -14.57
C PRO A 113 -7.53 -9.08 -15.36
N ASP A 114 -6.60 -9.92 -14.87
CA ASP A 114 -5.95 -10.98 -15.64
C ASP A 114 -6.12 -12.38 -15.05
N GLY A 115 -6.79 -12.53 -13.91
CA GLY A 115 -6.98 -13.83 -13.27
C GLY A 115 -7.67 -13.74 -11.91
N PRO A 116 -7.89 -14.90 -11.28
CA PRO A 116 -8.58 -14.96 -10.01
C PRO A 116 -7.57 -14.74 -8.85
N ALA A 117 -7.94 -13.94 -7.86
CA ALA A 117 -7.02 -13.54 -6.79
C ALA A 117 -6.69 -14.68 -5.80
N ASP A 118 -7.48 -15.75 -5.79
CA ASP A 118 -7.21 -16.95 -5.00
C ASP A 118 -5.94 -17.67 -5.46
N ASP A 119 -5.53 -17.56 -6.73
CA ASP A 119 -4.23 -18.05 -7.21
C ASP A 119 -3.07 -17.32 -6.50
N VAL A 120 -3.18 -15.99 -6.33
CA VAL A 120 -2.17 -15.19 -5.62
C VAL A 120 -2.15 -15.56 -4.13
N TYR A 121 -3.32 -15.78 -3.52
CA TYR A 121 -3.43 -16.21 -2.14
C TYR A 121 -2.75 -17.57 -1.92
N GLU A 122 -3.00 -18.54 -2.79
CA GLU A 122 -2.39 -19.88 -2.72
C GLU A 122 -0.88 -19.81 -2.83
N ALA A 123 -0.36 -19.17 -3.88
CA ALA A 123 1.08 -19.03 -4.08
C ALA A 123 1.76 -18.32 -2.90
N ALA A 124 1.10 -17.30 -2.33
CA ALA A 124 1.60 -16.59 -1.17
C ALA A 124 1.69 -17.48 0.09
N LYS A 125 0.67 -18.33 0.32
CA LYS A 125 0.63 -19.29 1.44
C LYS A 125 1.54 -20.50 1.24
N GLU A 126 1.75 -20.94 0.01
CA GLU A 126 2.74 -21.97 -0.30
C GLU A 126 4.17 -21.47 -0.07
N ALA A 127 4.46 -20.22 -0.46
CA ALA A 127 5.77 -19.60 -0.24
C ALA A 127 6.06 -19.32 1.25
N ASP A 128 5.05 -18.88 2.00
CA ASP A 128 5.11 -18.68 3.45
C ASP A 128 3.72 -18.88 4.08
N PRO A 129 3.48 -20.04 4.74
CA PRO A 129 2.20 -20.33 5.40
C PRO A 129 1.82 -19.28 6.45
N GLU A 130 2.81 -18.64 7.08
CA GLU A 130 2.61 -17.65 8.14
C GLU A 130 2.41 -16.24 7.59
N LEU A 131 2.64 -15.98 6.30
CA LEU A 131 2.52 -14.65 5.71
C LEU A 131 1.14 -14.04 6.03
N PRO A 132 1.06 -12.88 6.71
CA PRO A 132 -0.21 -12.21 6.91
C PRO A 132 -0.71 -11.69 5.56
N ILE A 133 -1.95 -12.03 5.24
CA ILE A 133 -2.64 -11.56 4.03
C ILE A 133 -3.85 -10.74 4.46
N VAL A 134 -3.94 -9.53 3.93
CA VAL A 134 -5.04 -8.61 4.11
C VAL A 134 -5.78 -8.48 2.79
N ILE A 135 -7.03 -8.89 2.78
CA ILE A 135 -7.90 -8.74 1.62
C ILE A 135 -8.46 -7.32 1.61
N ILE A 136 -8.36 -6.64 0.47
CA ILE A 136 -8.95 -5.32 0.25
C ILE A 136 -10.00 -5.44 -0.84
N THR A 137 -11.28 -5.28 -0.53
CA THR A 137 -12.33 -5.47 -1.55
C THR A 137 -13.44 -4.43 -1.45
N GLY A 138 -13.97 -4.03 -2.62
CA GLY A 138 -15.23 -3.29 -2.71
C GLY A 138 -16.48 -4.18 -2.60
N TYR A 139 -16.30 -5.51 -2.69
CA TYR A 139 -17.36 -6.52 -2.74
C TYR A 139 -17.11 -7.57 -1.64
N PRO A 140 -17.45 -7.25 -0.38
CA PRO A 140 -17.21 -8.16 0.75
C PRO A 140 -18.09 -9.41 0.72
N ASP A 141 -19.19 -9.42 -0.03
CA ASP A 141 -20.12 -10.56 -0.12
C ASP A 141 -19.85 -11.42 -1.38
N SER A 142 -18.59 -11.56 -1.78
CA SER A 142 -18.21 -12.28 -3.00
C SER A 142 -17.87 -13.75 -2.73
N GLU A 143 -18.26 -14.65 -3.63
CA GLU A 143 -17.88 -16.07 -3.58
C GLU A 143 -16.36 -16.26 -3.49
N MET A 144 -15.58 -15.35 -4.07
CA MET A 144 -14.13 -15.37 -3.97
C MET A 144 -13.64 -15.15 -2.54
N LEU A 145 -14.28 -14.24 -1.78
CA LEU A 145 -13.94 -14.07 -0.37
C LEU A 145 -14.30 -15.33 0.42
N ASP A 146 -15.46 -15.94 0.16
CA ASP A 146 -15.88 -17.16 0.82
C ASP A 146 -14.88 -18.30 0.60
N ARG A 147 -14.37 -18.46 -0.63
CA ARG A 147 -13.31 -19.45 -0.94
C ARG A 147 -12.03 -19.20 -0.14
N ILE A 148 -11.62 -17.94 0.03
CA ILE A 148 -10.43 -17.58 0.81
C ILE A 148 -10.68 -17.84 2.30
N LEU A 149 -11.83 -17.43 2.84
CA LEU A 149 -12.20 -17.63 4.24
C LEU A 149 -12.32 -19.11 4.62
N ALA A 150 -12.76 -19.96 3.70
CA ALA A 150 -12.80 -21.41 3.89
C ALA A 150 -11.42 -22.04 4.09
N ARG A 151 -10.35 -21.36 3.66
CA ARG A 151 -8.96 -21.83 3.78
C ARG A 151 -8.27 -21.34 5.04
N GLY A 152 -8.81 -20.32 5.71
CA GLY A 152 -8.29 -19.84 6.98
C GLY A 152 -8.66 -18.39 7.31
N PRO A 153 -8.34 -17.95 8.54
CA PRO A 153 -8.61 -16.58 8.96
C PRO A 153 -7.77 -15.59 8.15
N VAL A 154 -8.43 -14.59 7.58
CA VAL A 154 -7.80 -13.44 6.93
C VAL A 154 -8.34 -12.14 7.51
N THR A 155 -7.54 -11.08 7.45
CA THR A 155 -8.03 -9.73 7.74
C THR A 155 -8.68 -9.17 6.48
N VAL A 156 -9.89 -8.63 6.58
CA VAL A 156 -10.61 -8.03 5.45
C VAL A 156 -10.82 -6.54 5.69
N LEU A 157 -10.40 -5.72 4.73
CA LEU A 157 -10.65 -4.28 4.69
C LEU A 157 -11.58 -3.94 3.53
N LYS A 158 -12.65 -3.20 3.81
CA LYS A 158 -13.62 -2.79 2.80
C LYS A 158 -13.18 -1.48 2.13
N LYS A 159 -13.21 -1.43 0.79
CA LYS A 159 -13.06 -0.17 0.04
C LYS A 159 -14.32 0.71 0.25
N PRO A 160 -14.20 2.05 0.35
CA PRO A 160 -12.98 2.84 0.22
C PRO A 160 -12.11 2.77 1.47
N LEU A 161 -10.80 2.58 1.27
CA LEU A 161 -9.83 2.48 2.35
C LEU A 161 -9.57 3.84 3.01
N GLN A 162 -9.60 3.84 4.34
CA GLN A 162 -9.09 4.94 5.14
C GLN A 162 -7.64 4.67 5.52
N VAL A 163 -6.85 5.74 5.56
CA VAL A 163 -5.40 5.66 5.81
C VAL A 163 -5.13 5.18 7.22
N GLU A 164 -5.98 5.59 8.15
CA GLU A 164 -5.95 5.20 9.54
C GLU A 164 -6.11 3.68 9.67
N GLN A 165 -6.98 3.06 8.87
CA GLN A 165 -7.15 1.60 8.83
C GLN A 165 -5.89 0.91 8.28
N LEU A 166 -5.27 1.46 7.23
CA LEU A 166 -4.00 0.94 6.70
C LEU A 166 -2.87 1.06 7.74
N GLN A 167 -2.78 2.19 8.45
CA GLN A 167 -1.82 2.40 9.54
C GLN A 167 -1.95 1.38 10.65
N GLN A 168 -3.17 1.16 11.12
CA GLN A 168 -3.42 0.17 12.17
C GLN A 168 -3.07 -1.23 11.69
N THR A 169 -3.49 -1.60 10.48
CA THR A 169 -3.25 -2.92 9.92
C THR A 169 -1.75 -3.20 9.76
N VAL A 170 -0.99 -2.28 9.17
CA VAL A 170 0.46 -2.47 9.00
C VAL A 170 1.19 -2.48 10.34
N ARG A 171 0.75 -1.68 11.32
CA ARG A 171 1.35 -1.70 12.67
C ARG A 171 1.16 -3.05 13.37
N ILE A 172 -0.02 -3.64 13.23
CA ILE A 172 -0.37 -4.92 13.87
C ILE A 172 0.32 -6.09 13.14
N LEU A 173 0.34 -6.08 11.80
CA LEU A 173 0.72 -7.24 11.01
C LEU A 173 2.13 -7.16 10.39
N GLY A 174 2.64 -5.96 10.11
CA GLY A 174 3.87 -5.75 9.35
C GLY A 174 5.16 -5.72 10.20
N HIS A 175 5.07 -5.67 11.53
CA HIS A 175 6.25 -5.63 12.41
C HIS A 175 6.54 -6.99 13.05
N LYS A 176 6.47 -8.08 12.27
CA LYS A 176 6.77 -9.44 12.74
C LYS A 176 8.15 -9.58 13.40
N ASP A 177 9.10 -8.72 13.08
CA ASP A 177 10.47 -8.76 13.65
C ASP A 177 10.73 -7.77 14.80
N ALA A 178 9.89 -6.77 15.04
CA ALA A 178 10.14 -5.81 16.13
C ALA A 178 10.00 -6.45 17.53
N ALA A 179 9.16 -7.49 17.64
CA ALA A 179 8.97 -8.23 18.89
C ALA A 179 10.06 -9.29 19.15
N LYS A 180 10.81 -9.71 18.13
CA LYS A 180 11.88 -10.72 18.26
C LYS A 180 13.27 -10.14 18.59
N LEU A 181 13.47 -8.84 18.34
CA LEU A 181 14.71 -8.11 18.67
C LEU A 181 14.69 -7.49 20.08
N ALA A 182 13.58 -7.62 20.82
CA ALA A 182 13.40 -7.08 22.17
C ALA A 182 13.36 -8.17 23.27
N ALA A 183 13.71 -9.41 22.93
CA ALA A 183 13.83 -10.54 23.85
C ALA A 183 15.27 -11.07 23.84
#